data_AF-A0A844MKI1-F1
#
_entry.id   AF-A0A844MKI1-F1
#
_cell.length_a   1.000
_cell.length_b   1.000
_cell.length_c   1.000
_cell.angle_alpha   90.00
_cell.angle_beta   90.00
_cell.angle_gamma   90.00
#
_symmetry.space_group_name_H-M   'P 1'
#
loop_
_entity.id
_entity.type
_entity.pdbx_description
1 polymer ?
#
loop_
_entity_poly.entity_id
_entity_poly.type
_entity_poly.pdbx_seq_one_letter_code
_entity_poly.pdbx_strand_id
1 'polypeptide(L)' 'MTDKRKPTYDLEAFKAVAGTLNGLNATSSAIKGAASVGFGRAEIVATIQTMEKSHFYKSYY' A
#
# COMPACT_ATOMS: atom_id res chain seq x y z
N MET A 1 3.20 -16.65 15.29
CA MET A 1 3.47 -15.30 14.75
C MET A 1 2.65 -14.32 15.57
N THR A 2 3.28 -13.32 16.20
CA THR A 2 2.62 -12.40 17.12
C THR A 2 2.03 -11.23 16.32
N ASP A 3 0.79 -11.36 15.87
CA ASP A 3 0.15 -10.33 15.04
C ASP A 3 -0.24 -9.09 15.89
N LYS A 4 0.21 -7.90 15.48
CA LYS A 4 -0.26 -6.62 16.05
C LYS A 4 -1.49 -6.13 15.30
N ARG A 5 -2.54 -5.76 16.05
CA ARG A 5 -3.74 -5.06 15.53
C ARG A 5 -3.60 -3.54 15.48
N LYS A 6 -2.37 -3.02 15.57
CA LYS A 6 -2.06 -1.59 15.43
C LYS A 6 -1.05 -1.41 14.29
N PRO A 7 -1.23 -0.44 13.38
CA PRO A 7 -0.24 -0.10 12.36
C PRO A 7 1.10 0.28 12.99
N THR A 8 2.20 -0.19 12.38
CA THR A 8 3.55 0.24 12.75
C THR A 8 3.83 1.65 12.24
N TYR A 9 3.32 1.98 11.05
CA TYR A 9 3.43 3.32 10.45
C TYR A 9 2.08 4.02 10.46
N ASP A 10 2.11 5.35 10.57
CA ASP A 10 0.92 6.18 10.40
C ASP A 10 0.41 6.13 8.95
N LEU A 11 -0.91 6.14 8.78
CA LEU A 11 -1.54 6.02 7.47
C LEU A 11 -1.28 7.23 6.58
N GLU A 12 -1.30 8.44 7.14
CA GLU A 12 -1.09 9.67 6.37
C GLU A 12 0.38 9.80 5.97
N ALA A 13 1.30 9.42 6.85
CA ALA A 13 2.72 9.31 6.50
C ALA A 13 2.96 8.29 5.37
N PHE A 14 2.29 7.14 5.40
CA PHE A 14 2.36 6.14 4.34
C PHE A 14 1.83 6.68 3.00
N LYS A 15 0.67 7.35 3.01
CA LYS A 15 0.09 7.97 1.81
C LYS A 15 0.99 9.05 1.22
N ALA A 16 1.60 9.88 2.06
CA ALA A 16 2.49 10.95 1.59
C ALA A 16 3.73 10.40 0.84
N VAL A 17 4.27 9.27 1.30
CA VAL A 17 5.46 8.65 0.68
C VAL A 17 5.08 7.78 -0.52
N ALA A 18 4.14 6.85 -0.37
CA ALA A 18 3.84 5.85 -1.39
C ALA A 18 2.69 6.24 -2.35
N GLY A 19 1.91 7.26 -2.02
CA GLY A 19 0.75 7.72 -2.78
C GLY A 19 1.08 8.68 -3.93
N THR A 20 2.29 8.61 -4.49
CA THR A 20 2.67 9.35 -5.70
C THR A 20 3.36 8.41 -6.70
N LEU A 21 3.30 8.71 -7.99
CA LEU A 21 3.94 7.87 -9.02
C LEU A 21 5.46 7.72 -8.81
N ASN A 22 6.11 8.78 -8.35
CA ASN A 22 7.55 8.82 -8.07
C ASN A 22 7.90 8.20 -6.71
N GLY A 23 7.01 8.31 -5.73
CA GLY A 23 7.19 7.74 -4.40
C GLY A 23 6.84 6.25 -4.30
N LEU A 24 6.04 5.73 -5.23
CA LEU A 24 5.71 4.31 -5.30
C LEU A 24 6.95 3.48 -5.70
N ASN A 25 7.60 2.90 -4.69
CA ASN A 25 8.65 1.90 -4.87
C ASN A 25 8.07 0.51 -4.58
N ALA A 26 7.84 -0.28 -5.63
CA ALA A 26 7.22 -1.60 -5.56
C ALA A 26 8.07 -2.63 -6.29
N THR A 27 8.07 -3.87 -5.80
CA THR A 27 8.79 -4.97 -6.44
C THR A 27 8.19 -5.32 -7.79
N SER A 28 8.99 -5.90 -8.68
CA SER A 28 8.51 -6.37 -9.99
C SER A 28 7.40 -7.41 -9.88
N SER A 29 7.43 -8.24 -8.82
CA SER A 29 6.35 -9.21 -8.53
C SER A 29 5.03 -8.52 -8.16
N ALA A 30 5.07 -7.47 -7.33
CA ALA A 30 3.89 -6.69 -6.99
C ALA A 30 3.29 -5.98 -8.21
N ILE A 31 4.13 -5.40 -9.07
CA ILE A 31 3.69 -4.76 -10.31
C ILE A 31 3.03 -5.77 -11.26
N LYS A 32 3.63 -6.95 -11.45
CA LYS A 32 3.03 -8.01 -12.29
C LYS A 32 1.73 -8.55 -11.70
N GLY A 33 1.66 -8.71 -10.38
CA GLY A 33 0.43 -9.11 -9.69
C GLY A 33 -0.68 -8.08 -9.86
N ALA A 34 -0.39 -6.79 -9.67
CA ALA A 34 -1.34 -5.72 -9.94
C ALA A 34 -1.82 -5.72 -11.40
N ALA A 35 -0.90 -5.91 -12.36
CA ALA A 35 -1.25 -5.98 -13.78
C ALA A 35 -2.21 -7.15 -14.09
N SER A 36 -2.09 -8.29 -13.40
CA SER A 36 -3.01 -9.42 -13.57
C SER A 36 -4.45 -9.14 -13.15
N VAL A 37 -4.68 -8.10 -12.35
CA VAL A 37 -6.03 -7.62 -11.97
C VAL A 37 -6.39 -6.30 -12.66
N GLY A 38 -5.66 -5.92 -13.71
CA GLY A 38 -5.93 -4.73 -14.52
C GLY A 38 -5.37 -3.43 -13.95
N PHE A 39 -4.48 -3.48 -12.96
CA PHE A 39 -3.91 -2.29 -12.32
C PHE A 39 -2.51 -1.99 -12.85
N GLY A 40 -2.29 -0.75 -13.27
CA GLY A 40 -0.98 -0.16 -13.47
C GLY A 40 -0.51 0.62 -12.24
N ARG A 41 0.61 1.34 -12.39
CA ARG A 41 1.18 2.15 -11.30
C ARG A 41 0.25 3.27 -10.85
N ALA A 42 -0.51 3.86 -11.77
CA ALA A 42 -1.44 4.94 -11.47
C ALA A 42 -2.60 4.45 -10.60
N GLU A 43 -3.14 3.27 -10.90
CA GLU A 43 -4.25 2.65 -10.17
C GLU A 43 -3.81 2.22 -8.77
N ILE A 44 -2.57 1.72 -8.61
CA ILE A 44 -1.98 1.43 -7.30
C ILE A 44 -1.91 2.71 -6.46
N VAL A 45 -1.37 3.79 -7.02
CA VAL A 45 -1.26 5.08 -6.34
C VAL A 45 -2.64 5.62 -5.95
N ALA A 46 -3.62 5.58 -6.86
CA ALA A 46 -4.99 5.99 -6.58
C ALA A 46 -5.59 5.18 -5.41
N THR A 47 -5.36 3.86 -5.39
CA THR A 47 -5.84 2.97 -4.32
C THR A 47 -5.19 3.27 -2.97
N ILE A 48 -3.89 3.60 -2.95
CA ILE A 48 -3.20 4.03 -1.72
C ILE A 48 -3.85 5.30 -1.17
N GLN A 49 -4.19 6.25 -2.03
CA GLN A 49 -4.82 7.51 -1.61
C GLN A 49 -6.22 7.30 -1.00
N THR A 50 -6.97 6.29 -1.46
CA THR A 50 -8.30 5.95 -0.91
C THR A 50 -8.26 5.11 0.36
N MET A 51 -7.08 4.75 0.89
CA MET A 51 -7.01 3.91 2.08
C MET A 51 -7.58 4.59 3.33
N GLU A 52 -8.27 3.81 4.16
CA GLU A 52 -8.81 4.24 5.45
C GLU A 52 -8.26 3.37 6.58
N LYS A 53 -8.35 3.85 7.82
CA LYS A 53 -7.87 3.10 9.01
C LYS A 53 -8.54 1.73 9.15
N SER A 54 -9.79 1.60 8.69
CA SER A 54 -10.57 0.35 8.67
C SER A 54 -10.00 -0.71 7.73
N HIS A 55 -9.22 -0.32 6.71
CA HIS A 55 -8.56 -1.26 5.79
C HIS A 55 -7.31 -1.92 6.40
N PHE A 56 -6.87 -1.49 7.59
CA PHE A 56 -5.74 -2.11 8.26
C PHE A 56 -6.07 -3.53 8.73
N TYR A 57 -5.32 -4.51 8.21
CA TYR A 57 -5.48 -5.91 8.62
C TYR A 57 -4.60 -6.26 9.83
N LYS A 58 -3.26 -6.15 9.68
CA LYS A 58 -2.28 -6.43 10.74
C LYS A 58 -0.88 -5.97 10.38
N SER A 59 0.02 -5.98 11.36
CA SER A 59 1.46 -5.80 11.17
C SER A 59 2.22 -7.05 11.61
N TYR A 60 3.18 -7.48 10.79
CA TYR A 60 4.17 -8.49 11.13
C TYR A 60 5.42 -7.83 11.75
N TYR A 61 6.19 -8.62 12.50
CA TYR A 61 7.50 -8.26 13.05
C TYR A 61 8.61 -8.90 12.23
#